data_AF-A0ABD2PF93-F1
#
_entry.id   AF-A0ABD2PF93-F1
#
_cell.length_a   1.000
_cell.length_b   1.000
_cell.length_c   1.000
_cell.angle_alpha   90.00
_cell.angle_beta   90.00
_cell.angle_gamma   90.00
#
_symmetry.space_group_name_H-M   'P 1'
#
loop_
_entity.id
_entity.type
_entity.pdbx_description
1 polymer ?
#
loop_
_entity_poly.entity_id
_entity_poly.type
_entity_poly.pdbx_seq_one_letter_code
_entity_poly.pdbx_strand_id
1 'polypeptide(L)'
;MVSKTPRPTIAELEGRKDKFQKNFNVKLSQINQSTDLNEMCNVITDGLITSTKKVCVRRRIPNSKLSPPTLALMERRRNTNRESQEYNELNKIIEEAIRRDCRHTNGGEGNRR
;
A
#
# COMPACT_ATOMS: atom_id res chain seq x y z
N MET A 1 5.53 -12.39 26.30
CA MET A 1 4.44 -12.34 25.30
C MET A 1 4.65 -11.10 24.43
N VAL A 2 4.99 -11.26 23.15
CA VAL A 2 5.13 -10.11 22.23
C VAL A 2 3.72 -9.70 21.81
N SER A 3 3.24 -8.54 22.26
CA SER A 3 1.94 -8.02 21.84
C SER A 3 1.93 -7.87 20.32
N LYS A 4 1.18 -8.73 19.62
CA LYS A 4 0.93 -8.55 18.19
C LYS A 4 -0.04 -7.38 18.05
N THR A 5 0.49 -6.15 18.05
CA THR A 5 -0.31 -4.99 17.71
C THR A 5 -0.89 -5.21 16.32
N PRO A 6 -2.23 -5.13 16.15
CA PRO A 6 -2.84 -5.31 14.85
C PRO A 6 -2.26 -4.30 13.87
N ARG A 7 -2.02 -4.77 12.62
CA ARG A 7 -1.49 -3.89 11.59
C ARG A 7 -2.49 -2.77 11.32
N PRO A 8 -2.03 -1.53 11.13
CA PRO A 8 -2.92 -0.42 10.84
C PRO A 8 -3.69 -0.64 9.54
N THR A 9 -4.98 -0.35 9.57
CA THR A 9 -5.90 -0.32 8.44
C THR A 9 -5.54 0.76 7.43
N ILE A 10 -6.14 0.73 6.23
CA ILE A 10 -5.92 1.76 5.19
C ILE A 10 -6.30 3.15 5.74
N ALA A 11 -7.48 3.26 6.37
CA ALA A 11 -7.96 4.51 6.95
C ALA A 11 -7.02 5.04 8.06
N GLU A 12 -6.46 4.16 8.90
CA GLU A 12 -5.48 4.57 9.92
C GLU A 12 -4.15 5.04 9.30
N LEU A 13 -3.73 4.46 8.18
CA LEU A 13 -2.54 4.91 7.45
C LEU A 13 -2.77 6.26 6.77
N GLU A 14 -3.93 6.47 6.16
CA GLU A 14 -4.31 7.76 5.56
C GLU A 14 -4.40 8.85 6.62
N GLY A 15 -5.05 8.57 7.76
CA GLY A 15 -5.09 9.51 8.89
C GLY A 15 -3.69 9.85 9.44
N ARG A 16 -2.77 8.88 9.48
CA ARG A 16 -1.36 9.13 9.84
C ARG A 16 -0.65 10.00 8.81
N LYS A 17 -0.92 9.81 7.52
CA LYS A 17 -0.37 10.62 6.42
C LYS A 17 -0.80 12.07 6.54
N ASP A 18 -2.09 12.31 6.73
CA ASP A 18 -2.64 13.67 6.79
C ASP A 18 -2.17 14.41 8.04
N LYS A 19 -2.12 13.71 9.18
CA LYS A 19 -1.58 14.26 10.43
C LYS A 19 -0.09 14.61 10.30
N PHE A 20 0.69 13.75 9.65
CA PHE A 20 2.10 14.04 9.37
C PHE A 20 2.26 15.27 8.47
N GLN A 21 1.51 15.34 7.37
CA GLN A 21 1.59 16.46 6.43
C GLN A 21 1.26 17.79 7.10
N LYS A 22 0.20 17.84 7.92
CA LYS A 22 -0.16 19.05 8.70
C LYS A 22 0.98 19.47 9.63
N ASN A 23 1.52 18.53 10.41
CA ASN A 23 2.60 18.83 11.34
C ASN A 23 3.89 19.25 10.64
N PHE A 24 4.21 18.64 9.50
CA PHE A 24 5.39 18.97 8.72
C PHE A 24 5.27 20.35 8.07
N ASN A 25 4.09 20.69 7.53
CA ASN A 25 3.83 22.02 7.00
C ASN A 25 3.94 23.11 8.08
N VAL A 26 3.49 22.85 9.31
CA VAL A 26 3.69 23.78 10.44
C VAL A 26 5.18 23.99 10.71
N LYS A 27 5.97 22.91 10.79
CA LYS A 27 7.42 23.01 10.99
C LYS A 27 8.11 23.77 9.86
N LEU A 28 7.74 23.52 8.60
CA LEU A 28 8.27 24.25 7.45
C LEU A 28 7.86 25.73 7.46
N SER A 29 6.65 26.07 7.91
CA SER A 29 6.21 27.47 7.98
C SER A 29 7.00 28.29 9.01
N GLN A 30 7.52 27.64 10.05
CA GLN A 30 8.35 28.27 11.09
C GLN A 30 9.78 28.58 10.62
N ILE A 31 10.23 27.92 9.55
CA ILE A 31 11.58 28.08 8.99
C ILE A 31 11.74 29.38 8.19
N ASN A 32 10.63 29.97 7.72
CA ASN A 32 10.64 31.14 6.84
C ASN A 32 11.11 32.45 7.51
N GLN A 33 11.52 32.45 8.78
CA GLN A 33 11.74 33.69 9.53
C GLN A 33 13.18 34.09 9.85
N SER A 34 14.22 33.26 9.71
CA SER A 34 15.67 33.66 9.78
C SER A 34 16.62 32.47 10.00
N THR A 35 16.33 31.31 9.42
CA THR A 35 17.00 30.06 9.82
C THR A 35 18.22 29.76 8.95
N ASP A 36 19.31 29.31 9.57
CA ASP A 36 20.51 28.78 8.91
C ASP A 36 20.14 27.65 7.93
N LEU A 37 20.78 27.62 6.76
CA LEU A 37 20.56 26.61 5.72
C LEU A 37 20.83 25.19 6.22
N ASN A 38 21.75 25.01 7.17
CA ASN A 38 21.99 23.71 7.79
C ASN A 38 20.80 23.25 8.66
N GLU A 39 20.19 24.18 9.38
CA GLU A 39 19.03 23.89 10.22
C GLU A 39 17.80 23.54 9.36
N MET A 40 17.64 24.21 8.21
CA MET A 40 16.67 23.81 7.18
C MET A 40 16.88 22.38 6.68
N CYS A 41 18.12 22.05 6.30
CA CYS A 41 18.48 20.72 5.81
C CYS A 41 18.16 19.64 6.85
N ASN A 42 18.43 19.90 8.12
CA ASN A 42 18.12 18.96 9.21
C ASN A 42 16.61 18.72 9.36
N VAL A 43 15.79 19.78 9.35
CA VAL A 43 14.33 19.63 9.48
C VAL A 43 13.74 18.84 8.30
N ILE A 44 14.22 19.10 7.07
CA ILE A 44 13.77 18.37 5.88
C ILE A 44 14.18 16.89 5.97
N THR A 45 15.42 16.63 6.37
CA THR A 45 15.96 15.27 6.51
C THR A 45 15.20 14.47 7.56
N ASP A 46 14.93 15.06 8.72
CA ASP A 46 14.15 14.44 9.79
C ASP A 46 12.70 14.18 9.39
N GLY A 47 12.11 15.09 8.60
CA GLY A 47 10.82 14.91 7.96
C GLY A 47 10.80 13.70 7.04
N LEU A 48 11.78 13.59 6.14
CA LEU A 48 11.92 12.47 5.21
C LEU A 48 12.10 11.13 5.93
N ILE A 49 12.95 11.07 6.96
CA ILE A 49 13.17 9.88 7.79
C ILE A 49 11.89 9.48 8.51
N THR A 50 11.17 10.45 9.09
CA THR A 50 9.91 10.21 9.80
C THR A 50 8.82 9.71 8.85
N SER A 51 8.69 10.31 7.67
CA SER A 51 7.75 9.85 6.65
C SER A 51 8.05 8.41 6.26
N THR A 52 9.32 8.09 6.02
CA THR A 52 9.75 6.78 5.51
C THR A 52 9.64 5.67 6.57
N LYS A 53 9.89 5.99 7.86
CA LYS A 53 9.89 4.99 8.94
C LYS A 53 8.54 4.82 9.64
N LYS A 54 7.75 5.88 9.78
CA LYS A 54 6.54 5.89 10.63
C LYS A 54 5.23 6.06 9.87
N VAL A 55 5.25 6.67 8.69
CA VAL A 55 4.03 7.02 7.93
C VAL A 55 3.88 6.09 6.72
N CYS A 56 4.92 6.00 5.91
CA CYS A 56 5.04 5.06 4.80
C CYS A 56 5.38 3.68 5.35
N VAL A 57 4.38 2.92 5.77
CA VAL A 57 4.58 1.49 5.97
C VAL A 57 4.93 0.93 4.61
N ARG A 58 6.18 0.45 4.41
CA ARG A 58 6.51 -0.42 3.28
C ARG A 58 5.58 -1.61 3.36
N ARG A 59 4.44 -1.53 2.67
CA ARG A 59 3.67 -2.71 2.32
C ARG A 59 4.61 -3.52 1.45
N ARG A 60 5.30 -4.50 2.05
CA ARG A 60 5.59 -5.70 1.29
C ARG A 60 4.22 -6.14 0.81
N ILE A 61 3.93 -5.88 -0.47
CA ILE A 61 2.85 -6.56 -1.17
C ILE A 61 3.17 -8.02 -0.88
N PRO A 62 2.39 -8.73 -0.03
CA PRO A 62 2.66 -10.14 0.18
C PRO A 62 2.74 -10.73 -1.21
N ASN A 63 3.84 -11.43 -1.55
CA ASN A 63 4.06 -12.02 -2.88
C ASN A 63 2.75 -12.62 -3.34
N SER A 64 2.01 -11.82 -4.10
CA SER A 64 0.63 -12.12 -4.37
C SER A 64 0.76 -13.23 -5.36
N LYS A 65 0.25 -14.41 -5.03
CA LYS A 65 0.21 -15.50 -6.01
C LYS A 65 -0.55 -15.06 -7.26
N LEU A 66 -1.33 -13.97 -7.16
CA LEU A 66 -2.09 -13.33 -8.22
C LEU A 66 -1.29 -12.19 -8.87
N SER A 67 -1.35 -12.16 -10.19
CA SER A 67 -0.74 -11.14 -11.02
C SER A 67 -1.46 -9.78 -10.90
N PRO A 68 -0.79 -8.65 -11.19
CA PRO A 68 -1.42 -7.33 -11.17
C PRO A 68 -2.69 -7.21 -12.04
N PRO A 69 -2.77 -7.82 -13.24
CA PRO A 69 -4.00 -7.84 -14.03
C PRO A 69 -5.19 -8.50 -13.29
N THR A 70 -4.95 -9.62 -12.60
CA THR A 70 -5.99 -10.32 -11.81
C THR A 70 -6.48 -9.45 -10.66
N LEU A 71 -5.57 -8.72 -9.99
CA LEU A 71 -5.94 -7.79 -8.93
C LEU A 71 -6.81 -6.64 -9.45
N ALA A 72 -6.49 -6.09 -10.64
CA ALA A 72 -7.28 -5.04 -11.27
C ALA A 72 -8.71 -5.51 -11.63
N LEU A 73 -8.86 -6.75 -12.11
CA LEU A 73 -10.18 -7.34 -12.35
C LEU A 73 -10.99 -7.48 -11.06
N MET A 74 -10.35 -7.94 -9.97
CA MET A 74 -10.99 -8.04 -8.67
C MET A 74 -11.45 -6.68 -8.13
N GLU A 75 -10.67 -5.63 -8.35
CA GLU A 75 -11.03 -4.26 -8.00
C GLU A 75 -12.22 -3.76 -8.83
N ARG A 76 -12.21 -3.99 -10.15
CA ARG A 76 -13.35 -3.68 -11.01
C ARG A 76 -14.63 -4.36 -10.53
N ARG A 77 -14.59 -5.67 -10.21
CA ARG A 77 -15.75 -6.41 -9.68
C ARG A 77 -16.28 -5.83 -8.37
N ARG A 78 -15.41 -5.32 -7.48
CA ARG A 78 -15.85 -4.69 -6.21
C ARG A 78 -16.69 -3.44 -6.44
N ASN A 79 -16.47 -2.77 -7.56
CA ASN A 79 -17.17 -1.53 -7.94
C ASN A 79 -18.35 -1.79 -8.89
N THR A 80 -18.63 -3.05 -9.24
CA THR A 80 -19.76 -3.44 -10.11
C THR A 80 -20.95 -3.89 -9.26
N ASN A 81 -22.17 -3.53 -9.67
CA ASN A 81 -23.41 -3.99 -9.02
C ASN A 81 -23.50 -5.53 -9.06
N ARG A 82 -23.73 -6.18 -7.91
CA ARG A 82 -23.79 -7.65 -7.78
C ARG A 82 -24.88 -8.31 -8.61
N GLU A 83 -25.95 -7.58 -8.90
CA GLU A 83 -27.08 -8.09 -9.67
C GLU A 83 -26.89 -7.92 -11.18
N SER A 84 -25.82 -7.24 -11.62
CA SER A 84 -25.57 -7.01 -13.04
C SER A 84 -25.00 -8.25 -13.73
N GLN A 85 -25.29 -8.38 -15.02
CA GLN A 85 -24.67 -9.39 -15.86
C GLN A 85 -23.13 -9.21 -15.92
N GLU A 86 -22.66 -7.96 -15.93
CA GLU A 86 -21.23 -7.63 -15.90
C GLU A 86 -20.54 -8.21 -14.66
N TYR A 87 -21.20 -8.22 -13.50
CA TYR A 87 -20.63 -8.82 -12.29
C TYR A 87 -20.41 -10.33 -12.46
N ASN A 88 -21.39 -11.01 -13.03
CA ASN A 88 -21.32 -12.46 -13.28
C ASN A 88 -20.22 -12.80 -14.31
N GLU A 89 -20.09 -11.99 -15.36
CA GLU A 89 -19.02 -12.13 -16.36
C GLU A 89 -17.63 -11.88 -15.74
N LEU A 90 -17.48 -10.79 -15.00
CA LEU A 90 -16.24 -10.48 -14.28
C LEU A 90 -15.86 -11.59 -13.30
N ASN A 91 -16.83 -12.17 -12.60
CA ASN A 91 -16.57 -13.24 -11.65
C ASN A 91 -15.98 -14.48 -12.34
N LYS A 92 -16.52 -14.88 -13.50
CA LYS A 92 -15.99 -16.00 -14.30
C LYS A 92 -14.55 -15.73 -14.76
N ILE A 93 -14.29 -14.53 -15.28
CA ILE A 93 -12.97 -14.12 -15.77
C ILE A 93 -11.95 -14.13 -14.61
N ILE A 94 -12.33 -13.62 -13.45
CA ILE A 94 -11.48 -13.59 -12.25
C ILE A 94 -11.14 -15.00 -11.78
N GLU A 95 -12.11 -15.93 -11.76
CA GLU A 95 -11.86 -17.32 -11.36
C GLU A 95 -10.83 -18.01 -12.27
N GLU A 96 -10.94 -17.80 -13.59
CA GLU A 96 -9.97 -18.35 -14.55
C GLU A 96 -8.58 -17.73 -14.38
N ALA A 97 -8.51 -16.42 -14.19
CA ALA A 97 -7.26 -15.69 -13.98
C ALA A 97 -6.56 -16.14 -12.68
N ILE A 98 -7.31 -16.32 -11.59
CA ILE A 98 -6.80 -16.86 -10.32
C ILE A 98 -6.25 -18.27 -10.51
N ARG A 99 -6.98 -19.16 -11.21
CA ARG A 99 -6.49 -20.53 -11.46
C ARG A 99 -5.18 -20.53 -12.24
N ARG A 100 -5.05 -19.66 -13.26
CA ARG A 100 -3.83 -19.52 -14.06
C ARG A 100 -2.65 -19.04 -13.21
N ASP A 101 -2.87 -18.00 -12.44
CA ASP A 101 -1.87 -17.41 -11.53
C ASP A 101 -1.39 -18.42 -10.46
N CYS A 102 -2.32 -19.19 -9.88
CA CYS A 102 -1.98 -20.26 -8.92
C CYS A 102 -1.21 -21.42 -9.56
N ARG A 103 -1.50 -21.79 -10.83
CA ARG A 103 -0.74 -22.83 -11.54
C ARG A 103 0.70 -22.39 -11.82
N HIS A 104 0.90 -21.15 -12.25
CA HIS A 104 2.23 -20.61 -12.52
C HIS A 104 3.09 -20.46 -11.26
N THR A 105 2.48 -20.22 -10.10
CA THR A 105 3.21 -20.09 -8.83
C THR A 105 3.53 -21.44 -8.17
N ASN A 106 2.75 -22.50 -8.42
CA ASN A 106 3.01 -23.84 -7.88
C ASN A 106 3.87 -24.73 -8.82
N GLY A 107 3.97 -24.41 -10.11
CA GLY A 107 4.71 -25.21 -11.11
C GLY A 107 6.23 -25.02 -11.11
N GLY A 108 6.78 -24.12 -10.27
CA GLY A 108 8.22 -23.80 -10.23
C GLY A 108 9.02 -24.47 -9.10
N GLU A 109 8.37 -25.05 -8.09
CA GLU A 109 9.06 -25.68 -6.95
C GLU A 109 9.16 -27.22 -7.06
N GLY A 110 8.67 -27.80 -8.16
CA GLY A 110 8.51 -29.24 -8.32
C GLY A 110 9.42 -29.94 -9.34
N ASN A 111 10.55 -29.35 -9.78
CA ASN A 111 11.47 -30.08 -10.65
C ASN A 111 12.93 -29.60 -10.57
N ARG A 112 13.56 -29.77 -9.40
CA ARG A 112 15.03 -29.83 -9.26
C ARG A 112 15.39 -30.84 -8.17
N ARG A 113 15.25 -32.13 -8.48
CA ARG A 113 16.05 -33.21 -7.89
C ARG A 113 16.28 -34.27 -8.95
#